data_AF-A0A212C313-F1
#
_entry.id   AF-A0A212C313-F1
#
_cell.length_a   1.000
_cell.length_b   1.000
_cell.length_c   1.000
_cell.angle_alpha   90.00
_cell.angle_beta   90.00
_cell.angle_gamma   90.00
#
_symmetry.space_group_name_H-M   'P 1'
#
loop_
_entity.id
_entity.type
_entity.pdbx_description
1 polymer ?
#
loop_
_entity_poly.entity_id
_entity_poly.type
_entity_poly.pdbx_seq_one_letter_code
_entity_poly.pdbx_strand_id
1 'polypeptide(L)'
;VIKEKRDAYVSRLNTIYQNNLTKASFLQTHHSSVFSFQPTVEVNGKKYTAPHILIATGGVPSVPQESQIPGASLGITSDGFFQLEELPRRSVIVGAGYIAVEIAGILSALGSKTSIVLRTFDSIISSNCTEELENAGIEVLKYSQGIQTDDKGHIIVDEFQNTTVKGVYAVGDVCGKALLTPVAIAAGRKLAHRLFECKEDSKLDYDNIPTVVFSHPPIGTVGLT
;
A
#
# COMPACT_ATOMS: atom_id res chain seq x y z
N VAL A 1 -25.76 3.81 12.23
CA VAL A 1 -25.85 5.08 11.44
C VAL A 1 -24.56 5.47 10.73
N ILE A 2 -23.45 5.82 11.40
CA ILE A 2 -22.22 6.30 10.70
C ILE A 2 -21.62 5.20 9.81
N LYS A 3 -21.41 4.00 10.39
CA LYS A 3 -20.87 2.85 9.66
C LYS A 3 -21.73 2.47 8.44
N GLU A 4 -23.03 2.28 8.62
CA GLU A 4 -23.94 1.93 7.51
C GLU A 4 -23.89 2.94 6.36
N LYS A 5 -23.89 4.25 6.68
CA LYS A 5 -23.79 5.31 5.65
C LYS A 5 -22.43 5.30 4.94
N ARG A 6 -21.34 5.07 5.67
CA ARG A 6 -19.99 4.93 5.11
C ARG A 6 -19.93 3.71 4.20
N ASP A 7 -20.42 2.56 4.66
CA ASP A 7 -20.41 1.30 3.91
C ASP A 7 -21.24 1.44 2.63
N ALA A 8 -22.44 2.03 2.71
CA ALA A 8 -23.28 2.31 1.54
C ALA A 8 -22.58 3.25 0.53
N TYR A 9 -21.86 4.27 1.02
CA TYR A 9 -21.08 5.16 0.16
C TYR A 9 -19.95 4.41 -0.56
N VAL A 10 -19.22 3.53 0.15
CA VAL A 10 -18.17 2.68 -0.44
C VAL A 10 -18.76 1.71 -1.47
N SER A 11 -19.87 1.05 -1.17
CA SER A 11 -20.56 0.16 -2.12
C SER A 11 -20.93 0.91 -3.42
N ARG A 12 -21.41 2.15 -3.31
CA ARG A 12 -21.70 2.99 -4.48
C ARG A 12 -20.44 3.30 -5.29
N LEU A 13 -19.31 3.61 -4.65
CA LEU A 13 -18.04 3.82 -5.34
C LEU A 13 -17.59 2.55 -6.09
N ASN A 14 -17.71 1.37 -5.47
CA ASN A 14 -17.38 0.10 -6.11
C ASN A 14 -18.19 -0.09 -7.40
N THR A 15 -19.51 0.19 -7.36
CA THR A 15 -20.35 0.16 -8.56
C THR A 15 -19.89 1.15 -9.63
N ILE A 16 -19.49 2.37 -9.25
CA ILE A 16 -18.99 3.38 -10.19
C ILE A 16 -17.70 2.89 -10.88
N TYR A 17 -16.73 2.37 -10.12
CA TYR A 17 -15.48 1.85 -10.69
C TYR A 17 -15.72 0.65 -11.61
N GLN A 18 -16.60 -0.27 -11.21
CA GLN A 18 -17.01 -1.38 -12.05
C GLN A 18 -17.57 -0.90 -13.38
N ASN A 19 -18.50 0.07 -13.34
CA ASN A 19 -19.10 0.64 -14.54
C ASN A 19 -18.07 1.34 -15.44
N ASN A 20 -17.09 2.04 -14.86
CA ASN A 20 -16.03 2.70 -15.62
C ASN A 20 -15.17 1.68 -16.37
N LEU A 21 -14.82 0.56 -15.73
CA LEU A 21 -14.04 -0.50 -16.36
C LEU A 21 -14.80 -1.21 -17.47
N THR A 22 -16.10 -1.48 -17.27
CA THR A 22 -16.99 -2.02 -18.31
C THR A 22 -17.07 -1.09 -19.52
N LYS A 23 -17.23 0.23 -19.32
CA LYS A 23 -17.31 1.22 -20.41
C LYS A 23 -16.02 1.32 -21.23
N ALA A 24 -14.88 1.09 -20.60
CA ALA A 24 -13.58 1.11 -21.26
C ALA A 24 -13.19 -0.27 -21.83
N SER A 25 -14.11 -1.25 -21.83
CA SER A 25 -13.91 -2.60 -22.37
C SER A 25 -12.73 -3.37 -21.77
N PHE A 26 -12.43 -3.15 -20.47
CA PHE A 26 -11.43 -3.94 -19.77
C PHE A 26 -11.94 -5.34 -19.43
N LEU A 27 -11.13 -6.36 -19.73
CA LEU A 27 -11.35 -7.71 -19.20
C LEU A 27 -10.99 -7.74 -17.71
N GLN A 28 -11.86 -8.30 -16.89
CA GLN A 28 -11.62 -8.44 -15.45
C GLN A 28 -11.62 -9.90 -15.02
N THR A 29 -10.72 -10.21 -14.09
CA THR A 29 -10.68 -11.49 -13.37
C THR A 29 -10.48 -11.19 -11.88
N HIS A 30 -11.26 -11.81 -10.99
CA HIS A 30 -11.24 -11.53 -9.55
C HIS A 30 -10.49 -12.60 -8.75
N HIS A 31 -9.18 -12.76 -8.96
CA HIS A 31 -8.41 -13.80 -8.27
C HIS A 31 -6.94 -13.39 -8.11
N SER A 32 -6.26 -14.01 -7.14
CA SER A 32 -4.81 -13.91 -6.99
C SER A 32 -4.10 -14.47 -8.23
N SER A 33 -2.96 -13.88 -8.59
CA SER A 33 -2.18 -14.27 -9.75
C SER A 33 -0.75 -14.62 -9.36
N VAL A 34 -0.14 -15.55 -10.10
CA VAL A 34 1.25 -15.97 -9.91
C VAL A 34 2.03 -15.71 -11.20
N PHE A 35 3.22 -15.12 -11.09
CA PHE A 35 4.12 -14.93 -12.22
C PHE A 35 4.83 -16.23 -12.59
N SER A 36 4.91 -16.52 -13.89
CA SER A 36 5.73 -17.61 -14.43
C SER A 36 6.97 -17.08 -15.19
N PHE A 37 7.90 -17.95 -15.58
CA PHE A 37 9.02 -17.60 -16.46
C PHE A 37 8.48 -17.06 -17.82
N GLN A 38 8.89 -15.84 -18.21
CA GLN A 38 8.30 -14.93 -19.23
C GLN A 38 7.08 -14.13 -18.73
N PRO A 39 6.87 -12.85 -19.16
CA PRO A 39 5.79 -11.98 -18.66
C PRO A 39 4.41 -12.58 -18.97
N THR A 40 4.02 -13.48 -18.09
CA THR A 40 2.83 -14.31 -18.14
C THR A 40 2.36 -14.44 -16.71
N VAL A 41 1.09 -14.15 -16.50
CA VAL A 41 0.40 -14.32 -15.22
C VAL A 41 -0.56 -15.48 -15.33
N GLU A 42 -0.58 -16.33 -14.32
CA GLU A 42 -1.57 -17.39 -14.19
C GLU A 42 -2.67 -16.96 -13.24
N VAL A 43 -3.92 -17.08 -13.67
CA VAL A 43 -5.13 -16.77 -12.92
C VAL A 43 -6.09 -17.93 -13.06
N ASN A 44 -6.39 -18.64 -11.97
CA ASN A 44 -7.25 -19.84 -11.95
C ASN A 44 -6.85 -20.90 -12.99
N GLY A 45 -5.55 -21.19 -13.13
CA GLY A 45 -5.05 -22.16 -14.10
C GLY A 45 -5.04 -21.67 -15.56
N LYS A 46 -5.55 -20.46 -15.84
CA LYS A 46 -5.46 -19.83 -17.17
C LYS A 46 -4.29 -18.86 -17.22
N LYS A 47 -3.48 -18.99 -18.26
CA LYS A 47 -2.32 -18.13 -18.51
C LYS A 47 -2.69 -16.95 -19.39
N TYR A 48 -2.19 -15.77 -19.01
CA TYR A 48 -2.35 -14.51 -19.74
C TYR A 48 -0.97 -13.89 -19.93
N THR A 49 -0.68 -13.41 -21.14
CA THR A 49 0.59 -12.73 -21.44
C THR A 49 0.31 -11.39 -22.11
N ALA A 50 1.20 -10.43 -21.89
CA ALA A 50 1.17 -9.12 -22.52
C ALA A 50 2.61 -8.60 -22.67
N PRO A 51 2.89 -7.74 -23.67
CA PRO A 51 4.18 -7.06 -23.77
C PRO A 51 4.43 -6.09 -22.60
N HIS A 52 3.35 -5.69 -21.91
CA HIS A 52 3.36 -4.76 -20.79
C HIS A 52 2.51 -5.29 -19.65
N ILE A 53 3.13 -5.52 -18.49
CA ILE A 53 2.47 -5.96 -17.25
C ILE A 53 2.73 -4.94 -16.16
N LEU A 54 1.66 -4.45 -15.53
CA LEU A 54 1.72 -3.51 -14.41
C LEU A 54 1.41 -4.23 -13.10
N ILE A 55 2.33 -4.12 -12.13
CA ILE A 55 2.14 -4.57 -10.75
C ILE A 55 1.67 -3.37 -9.93
N ALA A 56 0.43 -3.41 -9.46
CA ALA A 56 -0.21 -2.37 -8.66
C ALA A 56 -0.96 -2.99 -7.47
N THR A 57 -0.30 -3.91 -6.76
CA THR A 57 -0.92 -4.75 -5.71
C THR A 57 -1.12 -4.04 -4.37
N GLY A 58 -0.65 -2.80 -4.23
CA GLY A 58 -0.74 -2.04 -2.98
C GLY A 58 0.13 -2.63 -1.86
N GLY A 59 -0.25 -2.34 -0.62
CA GLY A 59 0.34 -2.91 0.59
C GLY A 59 -0.73 -3.33 1.60
N VAL A 60 -0.30 -3.84 2.75
CA VAL A 60 -1.17 -4.25 3.86
C VAL A 60 -0.61 -3.78 5.20
N PRO A 61 -1.43 -3.62 6.26
CA PRO A 61 -0.94 -3.19 7.56
C PRO A 61 0.07 -4.18 8.16
N SER A 62 1.12 -3.65 8.77
CA SER A 62 2.10 -4.46 9.50
C SER A 62 1.59 -4.82 10.91
N VAL A 63 1.73 -6.08 11.29
CA VAL A 63 1.43 -6.58 12.64
C VAL A 63 2.73 -7.11 13.26
N PRO A 64 3.08 -6.75 14.51
CA PRO A 64 4.24 -7.33 15.19
C PRO A 64 4.13 -8.85 15.28
N GLN A 65 5.26 -9.54 15.22
CA GLN A 65 5.27 -10.99 15.38
C GLN A 65 4.97 -11.37 16.84
N GLU A 66 4.27 -12.49 17.05
CA GLU A 66 3.99 -13.05 18.39
C GLU A 66 5.27 -13.32 19.20
N SER A 67 6.37 -13.65 18.52
CA SER A 67 7.70 -13.83 19.13
C SER A 67 8.26 -12.53 19.72
N GLN A 68 7.91 -11.37 19.15
CA GLN A 68 8.38 -10.06 19.59
C GLN A 68 7.42 -9.44 20.62
N ILE A 69 6.12 -9.59 20.39
CA ILE A 69 5.05 -9.09 21.26
C ILE A 69 4.00 -10.19 21.41
N PRO A 70 4.09 -11.03 22.47
CA PRO A 70 3.09 -12.04 22.74
C PRO A 70 1.71 -11.40 22.93
N GLY A 71 0.72 -11.90 22.19
CA GLY A 71 -0.64 -11.36 22.15
C GLY A 71 -0.84 -10.23 21.14
N ALA A 72 0.12 -9.96 20.24
CA ALA A 72 -0.06 -8.96 19.17
C ALA A 72 -1.30 -9.25 18.30
N SER A 73 -1.62 -10.52 18.07
CA SER A 73 -2.81 -10.99 17.37
C SER A 73 -4.14 -10.65 18.05
N LEU A 74 -4.14 -10.26 19.32
CA LEU A 74 -5.33 -9.77 20.01
C LEU A 74 -5.70 -8.34 19.60
N GLY A 75 -4.75 -7.61 18.99
CA GLY A 75 -4.98 -6.29 18.43
C GLY A 75 -5.71 -6.33 17.09
N ILE A 76 -6.11 -5.15 16.64
CA ILE A 76 -6.65 -4.93 15.29
C ILE A 76 -5.80 -3.89 14.55
N THR A 77 -5.85 -3.92 13.22
CA THR A 77 -5.19 -2.94 12.36
C THR A 77 -6.18 -1.86 11.90
N SER A 78 -5.76 -0.98 10.99
CA SER A 78 -6.67 -0.06 10.29
C SER A 78 -7.83 -0.77 9.60
N ASP A 79 -7.62 -1.99 9.09
CA ASP A 79 -8.67 -2.78 8.45
C ASP A 79 -9.75 -3.15 9.47
N GLY A 80 -9.33 -3.64 10.64
CA GLY A 80 -10.24 -3.96 11.74
C GLY A 80 -10.93 -2.72 12.31
N PHE A 81 -10.28 -1.55 12.32
CA PHE A 81 -10.92 -0.29 12.70
C PHE A 81 -12.14 0.01 11.83
N PHE A 82 -12.04 -0.18 10.50
CA PHE A 82 -13.19 0.01 9.63
C PHE A 82 -14.28 -1.06 9.82
N GLN A 83 -13.95 -2.23 10.37
CA GLN A 83 -14.93 -3.29 10.67
C GLN A 83 -15.67 -3.10 11.98
N LEU A 84 -15.22 -2.20 12.88
CA LEU A 84 -15.89 -1.95 14.16
C LEU A 84 -17.36 -1.56 13.97
N GLU A 85 -18.27 -2.36 14.53
CA GLU A 85 -19.71 -2.07 14.54
C GLU A 85 -20.10 -1.10 15.65
N GLU A 86 -19.33 -1.07 16.74
CA GLU A 86 -19.57 -0.22 17.90
C GLU A 86 -18.33 0.60 18.26
N LEU A 87 -18.54 1.78 18.86
CA LEU A 87 -17.46 2.61 19.38
C LEU A 87 -16.87 1.96 20.64
N PRO A 88 -15.57 1.60 20.67
CA PRO A 88 -14.95 1.07 21.87
C PRO A 88 -14.97 2.11 22.99
N ARG A 89 -15.24 1.70 24.23
CA ARG A 89 -15.20 2.60 25.39
C ARG A 89 -13.79 3.10 25.71
N ARG A 90 -12.78 2.27 25.40
CA ARG A 90 -11.35 2.53 25.61
C ARG A 90 -10.59 2.05 24.38
N SER A 91 -9.65 2.85 23.92
CA SER A 91 -8.83 2.55 22.74
C SER A 91 -7.38 2.88 23.00
N VAL A 92 -6.48 1.98 22.59
CA VAL A 92 -5.03 2.23 22.58
C VAL A 92 -4.56 2.07 21.15
N ILE A 93 -3.91 3.11 20.61
CA ILE A 93 -3.35 3.11 19.26
C ILE A 93 -1.83 3.06 19.40
N VAL A 94 -1.20 2.10 18.72
CA VAL A 94 0.26 1.92 18.74
C VAL A 94 0.84 2.35 17.40
N GLY A 95 1.56 3.47 17.36
CA GLY A 95 2.12 4.02 16.13
C GLY A 95 2.34 5.53 16.22
N ALA A 96 3.25 6.04 15.38
CA ALA A 96 3.58 7.46 15.29
C ALA A 96 3.33 8.06 13.89
N GLY A 97 2.86 7.25 12.92
CA GLY A 97 2.54 7.71 11.57
C GLY A 97 1.16 8.35 11.45
N TYR A 98 0.87 8.95 10.29
CA TYR A 98 -0.38 9.67 10.03
C TYR A 98 -1.64 8.83 10.29
N ILE A 99 -1.65 7.54 9.89
CA ILE A 99 -2.79 6.62 10.14
C ILE A 99 -3.11 6.53 11.65
N ALA A 100 -2.08 6.41 12.49
CA ALA A 100 -2.24 6.30 13.93
C ALA A 100 -2.81 7.59 14.53
N VAL A 101 -2.32 8.75 14.09
CA VAL A 101 -2.78 10.07 14.53
C VAL A 101 -4.24 10.31 14.13
N GLU A 102 -4.61 9.98 12.89
CA GLU A 102 -5.97 10.15 12.38
C GLU A 102 -6.98 9.26 13.13
N ILE A 103 -6.69 7.95 13.26
CA ILE A 103 -7.57 7.01 13.97
C ILE A 103 -7.72 7.40 15.44
N ALA A 104 -6.62 7.78 16.11
CA ALA A 104 -6.67 8.23 17.49
C ALA A 104 -7.53 9.49 17.64
N GLY A 105 -7.37 10.46 16.73
CA GLY A 105 -8.19 11.68 16.68
C GLY A 105 -9.67 11.37 16.51
N ILE A 106 -10.02 10.52 15.54
CA ILE A 106 -11.42 10.10 15.28
C ILE A 106 -12.02 9.41 16.52
N LEU A 107 -11.34 8.41 17.08
CA LEU A 107 -11.85 7.67 18.24
C LEU A 107 -12.06 8.58 19.46
N SER A 108 -11.10 9.48 19.71
CA SER A 108 -11.21 10.45 20.80
C SER A 108 -12.37 11.43 20.59
N ALA A 109 -12.53 11.96 19.37
CA ALA A 109 -13.60 12.91 19.04
C ALA A 109 -15.00 12.28 19.11
N LEU A 110 -15.11 10.98 18.81
CA LEU A 110 -16.35 10.22 18.94
C LEU A 110 -16.68 9.81 20.38
N GLY A 111 -15.76 9.99 21.33
CA GLY A 111 -15.99 9.75 22.77
C GLY A 111 -15.33 8.51 23.36
N SER A 112 -14.46 7.80 22.62
CA SER A 112 -13.62 6.75 23.21
C SER A 112 -12.57 7.37 24.12
N LYS A 113 -12.29 6.74 25.28
CA LYS A 113 -11.12 7.08 26.08
C LYS A 113 -9.88 6.55 25.37
N THR A 114 -9.24 7.43 24.62
CA THR A 114 -8.16 7.08 23.70
C THR A 114 -6.77 7.38 24.29
N SER A 115 -5.81 6.49 24.04
CA SER A 115 -4.39 6.71 24.32
C SER A 115 -3.57 6.34 23.09
N ILE A 116 -2.50 7.09 22.84
CA ILE A 116 -1.54 6.81 21.77
C ILE A 116 -0.20 6.41 22.38
N VAL A 117 0.36 5.31 21.90
CA VAL A 117 1.71 4.86 22.22
C VAL A 117 2.56 5.13 20.99
N LEU A 118 3.38 6.17 21.09
CA LEU A 118 4.36 6.48 20.06
C LEU A 118 5.44 5.41 20.11
N ARG A 119 5.55 4.62 19.04
CA ARG A 119 6.76 3.82 18.84
C ARG A 119 7.84 4.78 18.36
N THR A 120 8.75 5.19 19.23
CA THR A 120 10.10 5.56 18.80
C THR A 120 10.82 4.27 18.48
N PHE A 121 10.88 3.92 17.20
CA PHE A 121 11.92 3.05 16.69
C PHE A 121 12.68 3.86 15.65
N ASP A 122 13.90 4.19 16.04
CA ASP A 122 14.94 4.78 15.22
C ASP A 122 15.09 3.97 13.93
N SER A 123 15.18 4.66 12.79
CA SER A 123 15.42 4.05 11.47
C SER A 123 16.78 3.32 11.36
N ILE A 124 17.62 3.36 12.40
CA ILE A 124 18.88 2.62 12.49
C ILE A 124 18.71 1.16 12.98
N ILE A 125 17.57 0.78 13.57
CA ILE A 125 17.42 -0.57 14.16
C ILE A 125 16.86 -1.61 13.15
N SER A 126 16.26 -1.17 12.04
CA SER A 126 15.63 -2.10 11.08
C SER A 126 16.63 -2.75 10.12
N SER A 127 17.75 -2.11 9.80
CA SER A 127 18.76 -2.68 8.89
C SER A 127 19.56 -3.81 9.56
N ASN A 128 19.82 -3.68 10.87
CA ASN A 128 20.62 -4.67 11.61
C ASN A 128 19.87 -6.00 11.85
N CYS A 129 18.53 -5.99 11.85
CA CYS A 129 17.74 -7.21 12.08
C CYS A 129 17.75 -8.12 10.85
N THR A 130 17.70 -7.54 9.64
CA THR A 130 17.77 -8.30 8.39
C THR A 130 19.17 -8.90 8.18
N GLU A 131 20.22 -8.13 8.49
CA GLU A 131 21.62 -8.56 8.35
C GLU A 131 21.96 -9.72 9.32
N GLU A 132 21.45 -9.67 10.56
CA GLU A 132 21.64 -10.74 11.55
C GLU A 132 20.81 -12.00 11.23
N LEU A 133 19.63 -11.88 10.62
CA LEU A 133 18.83 -13.02 10.19
C LEU A 133 19.48 -13.77 9.00
N GLU A 134 20.10 -13.04 8.07
CA GLU A 134 20.88 -13.64 6.98
C GLU A 134 22.18 -14.28 7.49
N ASN A 135 22.88 -13.65 8.44
CA ASN A 135 24.07 -14.20 9.10
C ASN A 135 23.76 -15.46 9.95
N ALA A 136 22.53 -15.61 10.44
CA ALA A 136 22.06 -16.79 11.18
C ALA A 136 21.62 -17.96 10.28
N GLY A 137 21.74 -17.85 8.95
CA GLY A 137 21.38 -18.90 8.00
C GLY A 137 19.87 -19.10 7.83
N ILE A 138 19.05 -18.10 8.19
CA ILE A 138 17.59 -18.14 8.02
C ILE A 138 17.27 -17.68 6.60
N GLU A 139 16.74 -18.60 5.80
CA GLU A 139 16.33 -18.32 4.43
C GLU A 139 15.08 -17.40 4.41
N VAL A 140 15.28 -16.13 4.07
CA VAL A 140 14.19 -15.21 3.73
C VAL A 140 13.78 -15.49 2.29
N LEU A 141 12.60 -16.08 2.09
CA LEU A 141 12.07 -16.40 0.77
C LEU A 141 11.65 -15.12 0.02
N LYS A 142 12.58 -14.51 -0.72
CA LYS A 142 12.45 -13.21 -1.42
C LYS A 142 11.91 -13.29 -2.86
N TYR A 143 11.32 -14.40 -3.30
CA TYR A 143 11.16 -14.63 -4.75
C TYR A 143 9.74 -14.43 -5.28
N SER A 144 9.51 -13.29 -5.95
CA SER A 144 8.87 -13.33 -7.27
C SER A 144 9.98 -13.45 -8.32
N GLN A 145 10.05 -14.59 -9.00
CA GLN A 145 11.17 -14.98 -9.87
C GLN A 145 11.60 -13.85 -10.83
N GLY A 146 12.74 -13.20 -10.55
CA GLY A 146 13.43 -12.24 -11.43
C GLY A 146 13.17 -10.73 -11.19
N ILE A 147 12.16 -10.37 -10.39
CA ILE A 147 11.87 -8.96 -10.05
C ILE A 147 12.59 -8.63 -8.75
N GLN A 148 13.47 -7.62 -8.77
CA GLN A 148 14.19 -7.20 -7.57
C GLN A 148 13.27 -6.48 -6.58
N THR A 149 13.48 -6.80 -5.31
CA THR A 149 12.84 -6.15 -4.16
C THR A 149 13.88 -5.63 -3.17
N ASP A 150 13.50 -4.64 -2.37
CA ASP A 150 14.31 -4.17 -1.24
C ASP A 150 14.20 -5.14 -0.03
N ASP A 151 14.88 -4.80 1.06
CA ASP A 151 14.89 -5.56 2.32
C ASP A 151 13.51 -5.65 3.00
N LYS A 152 12.59 -4.76 2.64
CA LYS A 152 11.21 -4.69 3.14
C LYS A 152 10.21 -5.35 2.20
N GLY A 153 10.66 -5.85 1.05
CA GLY A 153 9.83 -6.52 0.04
C GLY A 153 9.15 -5.57 -0.95
N HIS A 154 9.51 -4.29 -1.00
CA HIS A 154 9.00 -3.38 -2.03
C HIS A 154 9.69 -3.67 -3.37
N ILE A 155 8.95 -3.56 -4.47
CA ILE A 155 9.51 -3.71 -5.83
C ILE A 155 10.38 -2.50 -6.14
N ILE A 156 11.63 -2.77 -6.52
CA ILE A 156 12.57 -1.75 -6.96
C ILE A 156 12.21 -1.32 -8.38
N VAL A 157 12.07 -0.01 -8.57
CA VAL A 157 11.77 0.61 -9.86
C VAL A 157 12.70 1.79 -10.15
N ASP A 158 12.94 2.06 -11.43
CA ASP A 158 13.54 3.32 -11.87
C ASP A 158 12.53 4.49 -11.85
N GLU A 159 12.98 5.68 -12.25
CA GLU A 159 12.15 6.90 -12.31
C GLU A 159 10.97 6.82 -13.30
N PHE A 160 10.98 5.83 -14.20
CA PHE A 160 9.94 5.57 -15.18
C PHE A 160 9.03 4.41 -14.78
N GLN A 161 9.15 3.91 -13.55
CA GLN A 161 8.39 2.78 -13.01
C GLN A 161 8.76 1.42 -13.61
N ASN A 162 9.90 1.31 -14.30
CA ASN A 162 10.38 0.03 -14.83
C ASN A 162 10.96 -0.82 -13.71
N THR A 163 10.61 -2.11 -13.68
CA THR A 163 11.29 -3.09 -12.83
C THR A 163 12.58 -3.59 -13.50
N THR A 164 13.30 -4.50 -12.85
CA THR A 164 14.43 -5.21 -13.46
C THR A 164 14.05 -6.12 -14.64
N VAL A 165 12.77 -6.43 -14.80
CA VAL A 165 12.28 -7.28 -15.90
C VAL A 165 11.66 -6.39 -16.97
N LYS A 166 12.23 -6.45 -18.19
CA LYS A 166 11.72 -5.68 -19.34
C LYS A 166 10.24 -6.01 -19.61
N GLY A 167 9.44 -4.96 -19.76
CA GLY A 167 7.99 -5.09 -19.99
C GLY A 167 7.18 -5.29 -18.71
N VAL A 168 7.82 -5.34 -17.54
CA VAL A 168 7.15 -5.37 -16.23
C VAL A 168 7.43 -4.07 -15.48
N TYR A 169 6.36 -3.47 -14.97
CA TYR A 169 6.35 -2.15 -14.31
C TYR A 169 5.69 -2.27 -12.95
N ALA A 170 5.98 -1.35 -12.03
CA ALA A 170 5.29 -1.28 -10.74
C ALA A 170 4.95 0.15 -10.32
N VAL A 171 3.77 0.35 -9.73
CA VAL A 171 3.30 1.66 -9.26
C VAL A 171 2.56 1.57 -7.92
N GLY A 172 2.58 2.67 -7.18
CA GLY A 172 1.89 2.80 -5.89
C GLY A 172 2.63 2.10 -4.76
N ASP A 173 1.87 1.70 -3.72
CA ASP A 173 2.44 1.32 -2.43
C ASP A 173 3.39 0.13 -2.48
N VAL A 174 3.23 -0.75 -3.47
CA VAL A 174 4.14 -1.89 -3.71
C VAL A 174 5.59 -1.45 -3.96
N CYS A 175 5.82 -0.18 -4.33
CA CYS A 175 7.15 0.38 -4.57
C CYS A 175 7.73 1.12 -3.34
N GLY A 176 6.99 1.22 -2.23
CA GLY A 176 7.48 1.83 -0.98
C GLY A 176 7.72 3.35 -1.00
N LYS A 177 7.37 4.06 -2.09
CA LYS A 177 7.63 5.49 -2.26
C LYS A 177 6.34 6.31 -2.32
N ALA A 178 6.21 7.30 -1.42
CA ALA A 178 5.09 8.25 -1.36
C ALA A 178 3.71 7.55 -1.44
N LEU A 179 3.37 6.84 -0.36
CA LEU A 179 2.20 5.96 -0.15
C LEU A 179 0.86 6.73 -0.15
N LEU A 180 0.52 7.36 -1.29
CA LEU A 180 -0.60 8.28 -1.45
C LEU A 180 -1.38 7.94 -2.72
N THR A 181 -2.72 7.88 -2.61
CA THR A 181 -3.60 7.59 -3.76
C THR A 181 -3.36 8.50 -4.98
N PRO A 182 -3.20 9.85 -4.83
CA PRO A 182 -2.92 10.71 -5.98
C PRO A 182 -1.59 10.40 -6.68
N VAL A 183 -0.57 9.96 -5.94
CA VAL A 183 0.74 9.59 -6.47
C VAL A 183 0.62 8.34 -7.32
N ALA A 184 -0.03 7.29 -6.81
CA ALA A 184 -0.25 6.06 -7.57
C ALA A 184 -1.05 6.32 -8.87
N ILE A 185 -2.10 7.14 -8.80
CA ILE A 185 -2.90 7.53 -9.96
C ILE A 185 -2.06 8.31 -10.98
N ALA A 186 -1.27 9.29 -10.52
CA ALA A 186 -0.46 10.12 -11.40
C ALA A 186 0.65 9.31 -12.09
N ALA A 187 1.37 8.46 -11.34
CA ALA A 187 2.40 7.56 -11.86
C ALA A 187 1.81 6.59 -12.88
N GLY A 188 0.67 5.95 -12.57
CA GLY A 188 -0.02 5.04 -13.48
C GLY A 188 -0.46 5.71 -14.79
N ARG A 189 -0.98 6.94 -14.72
CA ARG A 189 -1.35 7.72 -15.91
C ARG A 189 -0.13 8.12 -16.75
N LYS A 190 0.94 8.59 -16.11
CA LYS A 190 2.19 8.95 -16.79
C LYS A 190 2.83 7.75 -17.47
N LEU A 191 2.81 6.59 -16.81
CA LEU A 191 3.23 5.32 -17.38
C LEU A 191 2.39 4.94 -18.60
N ALA A 192 1.06 5.04 -18.52
CA ALA A 192 0.19 4.74 -19.65
C ALA A 192 0.47 5.66 -20.87
N HIS A 193 0.64 6.97 -20.64
CA HIS A 193 1.04 7.91 -21.69
C HIS A 193 2.40 7.54 -22.31
N ARG A 194 3.36 7.10 -21.51
CA ARG A 194 4.67 6.66 -21.99
C ARG A 194 4.57 5.43 -22.89
N LEU A 195 3.84 4.42 -22.44
CA LEU A 195 3.75 3.12 -23.13
C LEU A 195 2.83 3.14 -24.35
N PHE A 196 1.77 3.95 -24.33
CA PHE A 196 0.69 3.87 -25.32
C PHE A 196 0.46 5.16 -26.13
N GLU A 197 1.12 6.27 -25.79
CA GLU A 197 1.04 7.54 -26.55
C GLU A 197 2.41 8.05 -27.01
N CYS A 198 3.45 7.21 -26.98
CA CYS A 198 4.81 7.55 -27.39
C CYS A 198 5.41 8.78 -26.68
N LYS A 199 4.99 9.07 -25.44
CA LYS A 199 5.57 10.14 -24.62
C LYS A 199 6.73 9.59 -23.80
N GLU A 200 7.89 9.39 -24.43
CA GLU A 200 9.04 8.69 -23.86
C GLU A 200 9.48 9.26 -22.50
N ASP A 201 9.47 10.58 -22.34
CA ASP A 201 9.87 11.27 -21.11
C ASP A 201 8.75 11.38 -20.05
N SER A 202 7.58 10.77 -20.29
CA SER A 202 6.44 10.86 -19.37
C SER A 202 6.69 10.05 -18.10
N LYS A 203 7.07 10.76 -17.03
CA LYS A 203 7.26 10.25 -15.66
C LYS A 203 6.56 11.14 -14.63
N LEU A 204 6.44 10.63 -13.42
CA LEU A 204 5.98 11.42 -12.27
C LEU A 204 7.19 12.09 -11.62
N ASP A 205 7.06 13.39 -11.34
CA ASP A 205 7.96 14.07 -10.43
C ASP A 205 7.52 13.77 -9.00
N TYR A 206 8.45 13.23 -8.20
CA TYR A 206 8.20 12.87 -6.80
C TYR A 206 8.56 13.99 -5.82
N ASP A 207 9.11 15.10 -6.31
CA ASP A 207 9.39 16.27 -5.50
C ASP A 207 8.11 17.09 -5.27
N ASN A 208 8.07 17.81 -4.16
CA ASN A 208 6.98 18.74 -3.82
C ASN A 208 5.56 18.13 -3.86
N ILE A 209 5.43 16.84 -3.53
CA ILE A 209 4.12 16.20 -3.35
C ILE A 209 3.45 16.79 -2.10
N PRO A 210 2.28 17.46 -2.22
CA PRO A 210 1.57 17.98 -1.06
C PRO A 210 0.93 16.85 -0.26
N THR A 211 1.01 16.94 1.06
CA THR A 211 0.42 15.96 1.99
C THR A 211 -0.48 16.67 2.99
N VAL A 212 -1.65 16.09 3.26
CA VAL A 212 -2.56 16.51 4.34
C VAL A 212 -2.71 15.33 5.31
N VAL A 213 -2.62 15.62 6.60
CA VAL A 213 -2.95 14.67 7.68
C VAL A 213 -4.20 15.17 8.38
N PHE A 214 -5.24 14.33 8.45
CA PHE A 214 -6.53 14.64 9.07
C PHE A 214 -6.48 14.51 10.60
N SER A 215 -5.46 15.11 11.20
CA SER A 215 -5.35 15.31 12.65
C SER A 215 -6.35 16.39 13.13
N HIS A 216 -6.32 16.66 14.43
CA HIS A 216 -7.15 17.70 15.04
C HIS A 216 -6.25 18.71 15.78
N PRO A 217 -5.95 19.89 15.19
CA PRO A 217 -6.39 20.37 13.86
C PRO A 217 -5.66 19.67 12.70
N PRO A 218 -6.17 19.76 11.45
CA PRO A 218 -5.50 19.22 10.26
C PRO A 218 -4.13 19.85 10.03
N ILE A 219 -3.21 19.07 9.45
CA ILE A 219 -1.85 19.50 9.09
C ILE A 219 -1.70 19.42 7.57
N GLY A 220 -1.06 20.42 6.96
CA GLY A 220 -0.66 20.43 5.56
C GLY A 220 0.83 20.70 5.41
N THR A 221 1.49 19.99 4.50
CA THR A 221 2.91 20.18 4.19
C THR A 221 3.20 19.96 2.71
N VAL A 222 4.23 20.64 2.19
CA VAL A 222 4.75 20.47 0.83
C VAL A 222 6.22 20.87 0.80
N GLY A 223 7.05 20.08 0.10
CA GLY A 223 8.47 20.40 -0.08
C GLY A 223 9.32 20.21 1.18
N LEU A 224 10.43 20.96 1.26
CA LEU A 224 11.44 20.85 2.31
C LEU A 224 10.97 21.47 3.65
N THR A 225 11.43 20.89 4.76
CA THR A 225 11.21 21.35 6.14
C THR A 225 12.33 22.25 6.64
#